data_AF-A0A1H9U5J2-F1
#
_entry.id   AF-A0A1H9U5J2-F1
#
_cell.length_a   1.000
_cell.length_b   1.000
_cell.length_c   1.000
_cell.angle_alpha   90.00
_cell.angle_beta   90.00
_cell.angle_gamma   90.00
#
_symmetry.space_group_name_H-M   'P 1'
#
loop_
_entity.id
_entity.type
_entity.pdbx_description
1 polymer ?
#
loop_
_entity_poly.entity_id
_entity_poly.type
_entity_poly.pdbx_seq_one_letter_code
_entity_poly.pdbx_strand_id
1 'polypeptide(L)'
;MSADKIIVPNLLEWEIQDEYAEFFPYMFGDHRLVGADFAHEIAEISHENTTKISAKIQDMIDWIFTHQSNIAKEIIAKDYIHLAEKWVTELGEKVEGLDNCYLVYERKEAIPIQLPLSKQVFSNAIEYSSINFIFDKNNQLDTCIIYVTFKPDYFSSHAIEVCLDADYTITVGGL
;
A
#
# COMPACT_ATOMS: atom_id res chain seq x y z
N MET A 1 -16.05 -6.89 4.91
CA MET A 1 -15.64 -7.67 3.72
C MET A 1 -14.77 -8.80 4.21
N SER A 2 -15.05 -10.03 3.80
CA SER A 2 -14.18 -11.18 4.06
C SER A 2 -12.82 -10.88 3.44
N ALA A 3 -11.75 -10.88 4.23
CA ALA A 3 -10.40 -10.80 3.69
C ALA A 3 -10.20 -12.07 2.86
N ASP A 4 -10.22 -11.94 1.53
CA ASP A 4 -9.72 -12.99 0.66
C ASP A 4 -8.31 -13.31 1.14
N LYS A 5 -8.13 -14.53 1.65
CA LYS A 5 -6.89 -14.97 2.24
C LYS A 5 -5.84 -14.90 1.15
N ILE A 6 -4.94 -13.91 1.22
CA ILE A 6 -3.80 -13.84 0.32
C ILE A 6 -2.96 -15.07 0.67
N ILE A 7 -3.00 -16.07 -0.21
CA ILE A 7 -2.16 -17.25 -0.10
C ILE A 7 -0.84 -16.86 -0.74
N VAL A 8 0.20 -16.72 0.07
CA VAL A 8 1.57 -16.59 -0.41
C VAL A 8 1.98 -17.93 -1.04
N PRO A 9 2.23 -18.00 -2.36
CA PRO A 9 2.75 -19.20 -2.97
C PRO A 9 4.15 -19.53 -2.42
N ASN A 10 4.63 -20.75 -2.64
CA ASN A 10 6.01 -21.09 -2.26
C ASN A 10 6.98 -20.16 -3.01
N LEU A 11 8.05 -19.67 -2.40
CA LEU A 11 8.99 -18.74 -3.06
C LEU A 11 9.58 -19.29 -4.38
N LEU A 12 9.66 -20.62 -4.52
CA LEU A 12 10.06 -21.28 -5.76
C LEU A 12 9.04 -21.11 -6.92
N GLU A 13 7.81 -20.69 -6.62
CA GLU A 13 6.79 -20.30 -7.60
C GLU A 13 6.82 -18.79 -7.89
N TRP A 14 7.62 -18.01 -7.15
CA TRP A 14 7.81 -16.57 -7.37
C TRP A 14 8.85 -16.32 -8.48
N GLU A 15 9.71 -17.30 -8.79
CA GLU A 15 10.72 -17.30 -9.88
C GLU A 15 10.13 -17.48 -11.31
N ILE A 16 8.82 -17.32 -11.51
CA ILE A 16 8.22 -17.26 -12.87
C ILE A 16 7.48 -15.92 -13.05
N GLN A 17 8.12 -14.81 -12.71
CA GLN A 17 7.78 -13.48 -13.23
C GLN A 17 9.01 -12.65 -13.61
N ASP A 18 10.12 -13.31 -13.98
CA ASP A 18 11.36 -12.69 -14.47
C ASP A 18 11.24 -11.98 -15.85
N GLU A 19 10.03 -11.74 -16.36
CA GLU A 19 9.80 -11.05 -17.64
C GLU A 19 8.88 -9.83 -17.52
N TYR A 20 8.94 -8.99 -16.48
CA TYR A 20 8.31 -7.65 -16.56
C TYR A 20 9.10 -6.52 -15.87
N ALA A 21 10.43 -6.64 -15.79
CA ALA A 21 11.31 -5.54 -15.36
C ALA A 21 11.42 -4.39 -16.40
N GLU A 22 10.71 -4.45 -17.53
CA GLU A 22 10.73 -3.42 -18.56
C GLU A 22 9.34 -3.00 -19.05
N PHE A 23 8.30 -2.84 -18.21
CA PHE A 23 7.10 -2.15 -18.70
C PHE A 23 6.38 -1.36 -17.61
N PHE A 24 6.05 -0.12 -17.96
CA PHE A 24 5.33 0.89 -17.18
C PHE A 24 3.77 0.80 -17.18
N PRO A 25 3.06 -0.35 -17.35
CA PRO A 25 1.67 -0.49 -16.92
C PRO A 25 1.69 -1.28 -15.59
N TYR A 26 1.17 -0.80 -14.46
CA TYR A 26 -0.25 -0.75 -14.18
C TYR A 26 -0.50 0.30 -13.07
N MET A 27 -0.58 1.57 -13.44
CA MET A 27 -1.15 2.62 -12.58
C MET A 27 -2.66 2.45 -12.32
N PHE A 28 -3.30 1.37 -12.80
CA PHE A 28 -4.75 1.21 -12.76
C PHE A 28 -5.20 -0.27 -12.84
N GLY A 29 -5.35 -0.97 -11.70
CA GLY A 29 -6.16 -2.20 -11.65
C GLY A 29 -5.82 -3.22 -10.56
N ASP A 30 -6.69 -3.32 -9.55
CA ASP A 30 -7.14 -4.48 -8.74
C ASP A 30 -6.20 -5.63 -8.34
N HIS A 31 -4.88 -5.52 -8.53
CA HIS A 31 -3.92 -6.52 -8.08
C HIS A 31 -3.03 -5.90 -7.00
N ARG A 32 -3.23 -6.31 -5.75
CA ARG A 32 -2.30 -6.04 -4.65
C ARG A 32 -1.00 -6.74 -4.98
N LEU A 33 0.04 -5.98 -5.33
CA LEU A 33 1.34 -6.55 -5.66
C LEU A 33 2.07 -6.88 -4.36
N VAL A 34 2.48 -8.15 -4.19
CA VAL A 34 3.33 -8.58 -3.10
C VAL A 34 4.68 -8.99 -3.68
N GLY A 35 5.74 -8.29 -3.27
CA GLY A 35 7.11 -8.51 -3.72
C GLY A 35 8.05 -8.86 -2.57
N ALA A 36 9.18 -9.48 -2.89
CA ALA A 36 10.27 -9.71 -1.95
C ALA A 36 11.62 -9.47 -2.63
N ASP A 37 12.42 -8.60 -2.03
CA ASP A 37 13.77 -8.27 -2.48
C ASP A 37 14.80 -8.97 -1.58
N PHE A 38 15.72 -9.71 -2.21
CA PHE A 38 16.79 -10.44 -1.53
C PHE A 38 18.14 -9.84 -1.88
N ALA A 39 19.07 -9.83 -0.91
CA ALA A 39 20.45 -9.43 -1.14
C ALA A 39 21.27 -10.45 -1.97
N HIS A 40 20.75 -11.67 -2.15
CA HIS A 40 21.36 -12.77 -2.89
C HIS A 40 20.36 -13.32 -3.92
N GLU A 41 20.86 -14.02 -4.95
CA GLU A 41 19.98 -14.70 -5.92
C GLU A 41 19.11 -15.74 -5.20
N ILE A 42 17.82 -15.79 -5.55
CA ILE A 42 16.83 -16.69 -4.91
C ILE A 42 17.27 -18.16 -5.02
N ALA A 43 17.88 -18.54 -6.15
CA ALA A 43 18.44 -19.87 -6.38
C ALA A 43 19.49 -20.32 -5.36
N GLU A 44 20.13 -19.39 -4.63
CA GLU A 44 21.11 -19.68 -3.57
C GLU A 44 20.46 -19.92 -2.19
N ILE A 45 19.15 -19.69 -2.06
CA ILE A 45 18.41 -19.84 -0.80
C ILE A 45 17.97 -21.30 -0.63
N SER A 46 18.38 -21.92 0.48
CA SER A 46 17.99 -23.31 0.79
C SER A 46 16.48 -23.45 0.97
N HIS A 47 15.92 -24.62 0.67
CA HIS A 47 14.49 -24.91 0.82
C HIS A 47 13.97 -24.73 2.27
N GLU A 48 14.80 -25.01 3.28
CA GLU A 48 14.45 -24.74 4.67
C GLU A 48 14.31 -23.22 4.92
N ASN A 49 15.20 -22.43 4.34
CA ASN A 49 15.16 -20.98 4.45
C ASN A 49 13.98 -20.40 3.67
N THR A 50 13.66 -20.89 2.47
CA THR A 50 12.47 -20.44 1.73
C THR A 50 11.20 -20.67 2.52
N THR A 51 11.03 -21.84 3.15
CA THR A 51 9.85 -22.12 4.00
C THR A 51 9.73 -21.12 5.16
N LYS A 52 10.85 -20.80 5.83
CA LYS A 52 10.87 -19.82 6.93
C LYS A 52 10.54 -18.41 6.43
N ILE A 53 11.08 -18.02 5.29
CA ILE A 53 10.84 -16.72 4.65
C ILE A 53 9.36 -16.59 4.28
N SER A 54 8.76 -17.58 3.59
CA SER A 54 7.33 -17.57 3.25
C SER A 54 6.44 -17.45 4.48
N ALA A 55 6.76 -18.16 5.57
CA ALA A 55 6.02 -18.04 6.83
C ALA A 55 6.12 -16.62 7.42
N LYS A 56 7.33 -16.03 7.43
CA LYS A 56 7.55 -14.67 7.95
C LYS A 56 6.81 -13.61 7.12
N ILE A 57 6.78 -13.78 5.78
CA ILE A 57 6.00 -12.93 4.87
C ILE A 57 4.51 -13.04 5.21
N GLN A 58 3.98 -14.26 5.34
CA GLN A 58 2.57 -14.47 5.67
C GLN A 58 2.21 -13.86 7.03
N ASP A 59 3.04 -14.03 8.06
CA ASP A 59 2.82 -13.44 9.38
C ASP A 59 2.77 -11.91 9.31
N MET A 60 3.63 -11.30 8.50
CA MET A 60 3.65 -9.85 8.32
C MET A 60 2.44 -9.35 7.54
N ILE A 61 2.01 -10.06 6.48
CA ILE A 61 0.78 -9.77 5.75
C ILE A 61 -0.43 -9.83 6.68
N ASP A 62 -0.55 -10.91 7.45
CA ASP A 62 -1.66 -11.11 8.39
C ASP A 62 -1.67 -9.99 9.44
N TRP A 63 -0.50 -9.56 9.91
CA TRP A 63 -0.38 -8.43 10.82
C TRP A 63 -0.84 -7.12 10.17
N ILE A 64 -0.38 -6.80 8.95
CA ILE A 64 -0.73 -5.58 8.20
C ILE A 64 -2.25 -5.45 8.03
N PHE A 65 -2.93 -6.54 7.66
CA PHE A 65 -4.37 -6.53 7.48
C PHE A 65 -5.16 -6.53 8.80
N THR A 66 -4.63 -7.18 9.84
CA THR A 66 -5.26 -7.16 11.18
C THR A 66 -5.11 -5.79 11.86
N HIS A 67 -4.01 -5.09 11.58
CA HIS A 67 -3.64 -3.82 12.21
C HIS A 67 -3.72 -2.61 11.27
N GLN A 68 -4.55 -2.68 10.21
CA GLN A 68 -4.79 -1.56 9.29
C GLN A 68 -5.16 -0.26 10.03
N SER A 69 -5.90 -0.36 11.14
CA SER A 69 -6.26 0.80 11.97
C SER A 69 -5.05 1.48 12.63
N ASN A 70 -3.94 0.77 12.85
CA ASN A 70 -2.71 1.36 13.38
C ASN A 70 -1.95 2.13 12.28
N ILE A 71 -1.86 1.57 11.08
CA ILE A 71 -1.29 2.25 9.91
C ILE A 71 -2.06 3.55 9.62
N ALA A 72 -3.40 3.48 9.63
CA ALA A 72 -4.24 4.66 9.45
C ALA A 72 -3.99 5.76 10.51
N LYS A 73 -3.79 5.37 11.78
CA LYS A 73 -3.51 6.34 12.85
C LYS A 73 -2.18 7.05 12.61
N GLU A 74 -1.13 6.34 12.21
CA GLU A 74 0.18 6.94 11.94
C GLU A 74 0.12 7.91 10.75
N ILE A 75 -0.57 7.55 9.67
CA ILE A 75 -0.80 8.44 8.53
C ILE A 75 -1.55 9.71 8.98
N ILE A 76 -2.62 9.56 9.78
CA ILE A 76 -3.38 10.71 10.29
C ILE A 76 -2.53 11.58 11.24
N ALA A 77 -1.66 10.98 12.05
CA ALA A 77 -0.77 11.70 12.96
C ALA A 77 0.26 12.58 12.22
N LYS A 78 0.54 12.26 10.95
CA LYS A 78 1.40 13.05 10.05
C LYS A 78 0.63 14.09 9.22
N ASP A 79 -0.62 14.37 9.57
CA ASP A 79 -1.45 15.44 8.97
C ASP A 79 -1.83 15.22 7.50
N TYR A 80 -1.86 13.96 7.05
CA TYR A 80 -2.24 13.63 5.67
C TYR A 80 -3.72 13.93 5.34
N ILE A 81 -4.58 14.08 6.35
CA ILE A 81 -5.95 14.56 6.11
C ILE A 81 -5.92 15.98 5.56
N HIS A 82 -5.18 16.88 6.21
CA HIS A 82 -5.07 18.25 5.75
C HIS A 82 -4.44 18.32 4.34
N LEU A 83 -3.44 17.47 4.09
CA LEU A 83 -2.83 17.37 2.76
C LEU A 83 -3.82 16.86 1.69
N ALA A 84 -4.63 15.84 2.01
CA ALA A 84 -5.68 15.36 1.12
C ALA A 84 -6.71 16.45 0.81
N GLU A 85 -7.19 17.17 1.82
CA GLU A 85 -8.13 18.28 1.64
C GLU A 85 -7.55 19.39 0.74
N LYS A 86 -6.26 19.69 0.92
CA LYS A 86 -5.53 20.64 0.07
C LYS A 86 -5.51 20.16 -1.39
N TRP A 87 -5.14 18.91 -1.65
CA TRP A 87 -5.07 18.36 -3.00
C TRP A 87 -6.46 18.31 -3.66
N VAL A 88 -7.48 17.86 -2.94
CA VAL A 88 -8.87 17.87 -3.42
C VAL A 88 -9.33 19.28 -3.79
N THR A 89 -8.94 20.29 -3.01
CA THR A 89 -9.30 21.69 -3.27
C THR A 89 -8.53 22.29 -4.44
N GLU A 90 -7.25 21.97 -4.59
CA GLU A 90 -6.35 22.54 -5.61
C GLU A 90 -6.52 21.88 -6.98
N LEU A 91 -6.84 20.59 -7.02
CA LEU A 91 -6.91 19.79 -8.25
C LEU A 91 -8.34 19.39 -8.63
N GLY A 92 -9.26 19.35 -7.66
CA GLY A 92 -10.65 18.99 -7.89
C GLY A 92 -11.48 20.14 -8.46
N GLU A 93 -12.57 19.80 -9.13
CA GLU A 93 -13.53 20.76 -9.66
C GLU A 93 -14.64 21.04 -8.63
N LYS A 94 -14.79 22.29 -8.19
CA LYS A 94 -15.84 22.65 -7.22
C LYS A 94 -17.23 22.44 -7.83
N VAL A 95 -18.09 21.71 -7.13
CA VAL A 95 -19.48 21.45 -7.57
C VAL A 95 -20.34 22.69 -7.38
N GLU A 96 -20.99 23.16 -8.44
CA GLU A 96 -21.91 24.29 -8.37
C GLU A 96 -23.13 23.97 -7.48
N GLY A 97 -23.49 24.90 -6.59
CA GLY A 97 -24.65 24.78 -5.71
C GLY A 97 -24.46 23.90 -4.47
N LEU A 98 -23.30 23.24 -4.31
CA LEU A 98 -22.94 22.50 -3.10
C LEU A 98 -21.79 23.20 -2.37
N ASP A 99 -21.90 23.31 -1.04
CA ASP A 99 -20.85 23.90 -0.24
C ASP A 99 -19.73 22.89 0.04
N ASN A 100 -18.48 23.31 -0.18
CA ASN A 100 -17.26 22.52 0.04
C ASN A 100 -17.28 21.09 -0.57
N CYS A 101 -17.90 20.94 -1.74
CA CYS A 101 -17.92 19.69 -2.50
C CYS A 101 -17.10 19.83 -3.79
N TYR A 102 -16.25 18.84 -4.07
CA TYR A 102 -15.32 18.83 -5.20
C TYR A 102 -15.42 17.51 -5.96
N LEU A 103 -15.36 17.54 -7.28
CA LEU A 103 -15.22 16.37 -8.13
C LEU A 103 -13.74 16.05 -8.29
N VAL A 104 -13.35 14.84 -7.91
CA VAL A 104 -12.05 14.29 -8.27
C VAL A 104 -12.25 13.21 -9.32
N TYR A 105 -11.43 13.28 -10.36
CA TYR A 105 -11.54 12.40 -11.52
C TYR A 105 -10.62 11.21 -11.34
N GLU A 106 -11.22 10.04 -11.13
CA GLU A 106 -10.51 8.77 -11.09
C GLU A 106 -10.83 8.00 -12.38
N ARG A 107 -9.81 7.81 -13.23
CA ARG A 107 -9.94 7.24 -14.58
C ARG A 107 -10.95 7.98 -15.46
N LYS A 108 -12.22 7.53 -15.46
CA LYS A 108 -13.33 8.06 -16.26
C LYS A 108 -14.56 8.40 -15.41
N GLU A 109 -14.44 8.30 -14.09
CA GLU A 109 -15.52 8.57 -13.15
C GLU A 109 -15.20 9.85 -12.36
N ALA A 110 -16.18 10.72 -12.23
CA ALA A 110 -16.09 11.90 -11.38
C ALA A 110 -16.69 11.55 -10.02
N ILE A 111 -15.87 11.55 -8.98
CA ILE A 111 -16.28 11.18 -7.63
C ILE A 111 -16.43 12.45 -6.78
N PRO A 112 -17.63 12.73 -6.23
CA PRO A 112 -17.82 13.87 -5.35
C PRO A 112 -17.20 13.61 -3.97
N ILE A 113 -16.42 14.57 -3.50
CA ILE A 113 -15.77 14.56 -2.19
C ILE A 113 -16.27 15.77 -1.40
N GLN A 114 -16.88 15.50 -0.25
CA GLN A 114 -17.33 16.51 0.69
C GLN A 114 -16.22 16.81 1.71
N LEU A 115 -15.86 18.08 1.84
CA LEU A 115 -14.92 18.57 2.84
C LEU A 115 -15.66 19.21 4.04
N PRO A 116 -15.06 19.20 5.25
CA PRO A 116 -13.78 18.56 5.61
C PRO A 116 -13.88 17.02 5.68
N LEU A 117 -12.76 16.34 5.43
CA LEU A 117 -12.66 14.89 5.53
C LEU A 117 -12.65 14.46 7.00
N SER A 118 -13.60 13.59 7.37
CA SER A 118 -13.54 12.96 8.69
C SER A 118 -12.43 11.90 8.75
N LYS A 119 -11.84 11.71 9.93
CA LYS A 119 -10.86 10.63 10.17
C LYS A 119 -11.38 9.26 9.76
N GLN A 120 -12.67 9.01 9.97
CA GLN A 120 -13.32 7.74 9.61
C GLN A 120 -13.42 7.56 8.09
N VAL A 121 -13.87 8.59 7.37
CA VAL A 121 -13.94 8.56 5.89
C VAL A 121 -12.54 8.35 5.31
N PHE A 122 -11.56 9.11 5.79
CA PHE A 122 -10.17 8.99 5.35
C PHE A 122 -9.58 7.60 5.63
N SER A 123 -9.79 7.05 6.83
CA SER A 123 -9.29 5.71 7.20
C SER A 123 -9.93 4.60 6.37
N ASN A 124 -11.23 4.74 6.07
CA ASN A 124 -11.96 3.74 5.28
C ASN A 124 -11.58 3.77 3.79
N ALA A 125 -11.00 4.87 3.31
CA ALA A 125 -10.54 5.02 1.95
C ALA A 125 -9.17 4.37 1.69
N ILE A 126 -8.43 3.97 2.74
CA ILE A 126 -7.10 3.37 2.61
C ILE A 126 -7.16 2.04 1.85
N GLU A 127 -6.36 1.94 0.79
CA GLU A 127 -6.06 0.72 0.05
C GLU A 127 -4.55 0.50 0.02
N TYR A 128 -4.11 -0.75 -0.12
CA TYR A 128 -2.70 -1.10 -0.30
C TYR A 128 -2.47 -1.44 -1.75
N SER A 129 -1.67 -0.64 -2.46
CA SER A 129 -1.34 -0.88 -3.86
C SER A 129 -0.25 -1.93 -3.99
N SER A 130 0.77 -1.88 -3.12
CA SER A 130 1.81 -2.89 -3.05
C SER A 130 2.40 -3.04 -1.64
N ILE A 131 2.96 -4.22 -1.40
CA ILE A 131 3.69 -4.60 -0.19
C ILE A 131 4.98 -5.27 -0.64
N ASN A 132 6.13 -4.71 -0.28
CA ASN A 132 7.44 -5.21 -0.66
C ASN A 132 8.27 -5.58 0.59
N PHE A 133 8.76 -6.82 0.64
CA PHE A 133 9.54 -7.34 1.75
C PHE A 133 11.03 -7.30 1.44
N ILE A 134 11.81 -6.57 2.24
CA ILE A 134 13.25 -6.43 2.05
C ILE A 134 13.96 -7.38 3.01
N PHE A 135 14.78 -8.27 2.47
CA PHE A 135 15.58 -9.22 3.22
C PHE A 135 17.06 -8.83 3.23
N ASP A 136 17.69 -8.94 4.41
CA ASP A 136 19.12 -8.70 4.55
C ASP A 136 19.97 -9.84 3.92
N LYS A 137 21.29 -9.67 3.93
CA LYS A 137 22.26 -10.68 3.47
C LYS A 137 22.18 -12.04 4.19
N ASN A 138 21.49 -12.13 5.31
CA ASN A 138 21.27 -13.35 6.07
C ASN A 138 19.85 -13.91 5.85
N ASN A 139 19.13 -13.40 4.84
CA ASN A 139 17.74 -13.69 4.54
C ASN A 139 16.79 -13.45 5.73
N GLN A 140 17.10 -12.47 6.58
CA GLN A 140 16.21 -11.98 7.61
C GLN A 140 15.42 -10.81 7.07
N LEU A 141 14.09 -10.82 7.27
CA LEU A 141 13.25 -9.65 6.98
C LEU A 141 13.79 -8.45 7.79
N ASP A 142 14.18 -7.41 7.07
CA ASP A 142 14.68 -6.14 7.60
C ASP A 142 13.52 -5.16 7.71
N THR A 143 12.90 -4.83 6.57
CA THR A 143 11.81 -3.87 6.44
C THR A 143 10.77 -4.36 5.45
N CYS A 144 9.52 -3.98 5.68
CA CYS A 144 8.42 -4.09 4.74
C CYS A 144 8.01 -2.69 4.28
N ILE A 145 8.02 -2.43 2.97
CA ILE A 145 7.55 -1.18 2.38
C ILE A 145 6.14 -1.39 1.84
N ILE A 146 5.20 -0.57 2.29
CA ILE A 146 3.80 -0.60 1.90
C ILE A 146 3.50 0.71 1.17
N TYR A 147 3.00 0.61 -0.05
CA TYR A 147 2.49 1.78 -0.77
C TYR A 147 0.98 1.87 -0.56
N VAL A 148 0.56 2.95 0.09
CA VAL A 148 -0.82 3.19 0.51
C VAL A 148 -1.48 4.17 -0.44
N THR A 149 -2.55 3.74 -1.10
CA THR A 149 -3.40 4.55 -1.97
C THR A 149 -4.76 4.79 -1.34
N PHE A 150 -5.60 5.61 -1.97
CA PHE A 150 -6.90 5.99 -1.45
C PHE A 150 -8.00 5.79 -2.50
N LYS A 151 -9.17 5.37 -2.03
CA LYS A 151 -10.39 5.31 -2.83
C LYS A 151 -11.55 5.99 -2.08
N PRO A 152 -12.04 7.16 -2.54
CA PRO A 152 -11.61 7.88 -3.75
C PRO A 152 -10.18 8.42 -3.66
N ASP A 153 -9.55 8.60 -4.82
CA ASP A 153 -8.16 9.05 -4.95
C ASP A 153 -7.99 10.51 -4.49
N TYR A 154 -7.47 10.71 -3.28
CA TYR A 154 -7.21 12.05 -2.73
C TYR A 154 -5.90 12.68 -3.24
N PHE A 155 -5.00 11.89 -3.80
CA PHE A 155 -3.61 12.29 -4.05
C PHE A 155 -3.22 12.14 -5.52
N SER A 156 -4.18 12.21 -6.45
CA SER A 156 -3.91 12.15 -7.89
C SER A 156 -2.96 11.01 -8.27
N SER A 157 -3.26 9.83 -7.74
CA SER A 157 -2.58 8.55 -7.98
C SER A 157 -1.20 8.42 -7.35
N HIS A 158 -0.82 9.36 -6.47
CA HIS A 158 0.35 9.21 -5.61
C HIS A 158 0.02 8.29 -4.43
N ALA A 159 1.01 7.49 -4.04
CA ALA A 159 0.91 6.60 -2.89
C ALA A 159 1.74 7.15 -1.73
N ILE A 160 1.26 6.94 -0.51
CA ILE A 160 2.04 7.20 0.69
C ILE A 160 2.93 6.00 0.95
N GLU A 161 4.23 6.23 1.09
CA GLU A 161 5.16 5.20 1.53
C GLU A 161 5.02 4.97 3.04
N VAL A 162 4.79 3.72 3.45
CA VAL A 162 4.78 3.31 4.84
C VAL A 162 5.76 2.16 5.03
N CYS A 163 6.75 2.36 5.89
CA CYS A 163 7.71 1.33 6.27
C CYS A 163 7.26 0.66 7.57
N LEU A 164 7.40 -0.66 7.61
CA LEU A 164 7.13 -1.50 8.75
C LEU A 164 8.39 -2.32 9.05
N ASP A 165 9.04 -2.03 10.16
CA ASP A 165 10.23 -2.75 10.59
C ASP A 165 9.87 -4.15 11.11
N ALA A 166 10.87 -5.02 11.24
CA ALA A 166 10.67 -6.39 11.73
C ALA A 166 10.06 -6.47 13.16
N ASP A 167 10.14 -5.39 13.94
CA ASP A 167 9.53 -5.27 15.27
C ASP A 167 8.12 -4.64 15.26
N TYR A 168 7.56 -4.45 14.06
CA TYR A 168 6.27 -3.82 13.79
C TYR A 168 6.22 -2.30 14.09
N THR A 169 7.37 -1.65 14.18
CA THR A 169 7.43 -0.17 14.21
C THR A 169 6.99 0.38 12.85
N ILE A 170 6.00 1.27 12.86
CA ILE A 170 5.48 1.93 11.66
C ILE A 170 6.17 3.28 11.49
N THR A 171 6.73 3.52 10.32
CA THR A 171 7.21 4.84 9.89
C THR A 171 6.46 5.25 8.62
N VAL A 172 5.87 6.45 8.64
CA VAL A 172 5.24 7.04 7.46
C VAL A 172 6.26 7.94 6.77
N GLY A 173 6.56 7.60 5.53
CA GLY A 173 7.46 8.31 4.64
C GLY A 173 6.78 9.49 3.94
N GLY A 174 7.11 9.71 2.67
CA GLY A 174 6.57 10.79 1.84
C GLY A 174 5.44 10.34 0.91
N LEU A 175 4.90 11.33 0.17
CA LEU A 175 4.14 11.15 -1.07
C LEU A 175 5.07 11.29 -2.27
#